data_AF-A0A520BPF6-F1
#
_entry.id   AF-A0A520BPF6-F1
#
_cell.length_a   1.000
_cell.length_b   1.000
_cell.length_c   1.000
_cell.angle_alpha   90.00
_cell.angle_beta   90.00
_cell.angle_gamma   90.00
#
_symmetry.space_group_name_H-M   'P 1'
#
loop_
_entity.id
_entity.type
_entity.pdbx_description
1 polymer ?
#
loop_
_entity_poly.entity_id
_entity_poly.type
_entity_poly.pdbx_seq_one_letter_code
_entity_poly.pdbx_strand_id
1 'polypeptide(L)'
;MQFAQTINFEERETLFVEVILPLSLAINYTYRVPFELNESIAVGKRVVVQFGKHKIYTALVKNIHQQPPEFYEAKYVIDVVDEQPVITSKQFEFWGWITNYYLCNEGDVMSAALPTGLKLASETIILLRDELPNDLVLTAKETMIVEFLHTKIRMAIDEVVVLLGQKTVYPIINSLIGKEVIYIAEEVIEKYKPLTKSFISINPFYKEEENLKQLFALLDKAPKQLDALLAYLKLAKTEASI
;
A
#
# COMPACT_ATOMS: atom_id res chain seq x y z
N MET A 1 12.11 -59.92 14.60
CA MET A 1 11.13 -58.88 14.93
C MET A 1 11.81 -57.83 15.80
N GLN A 2 12.03 -56.63 15.30
CA GLN A 2 12.31 -55.44 16.12
C GLN A 2 12.17 -54.21 15.23
N PHE A 3 10.94 -53.70 15.15
CA PHE A 3 10.65 -52.37 14.60
C PHE A 3 9.82 -51.66 15.67
N ALA A 4 10.51 -50.92 16.53
CA ALA A 4 9.92 -49.86 17.33
C ALA A 4 11.00 -48.81 17.50
N GLN A 5 11.22 -48.01 16.44
CA GLN A 5 11.85 -46.72 16.62
C GLN A 5 10.88 -45.88 17.44
N THR A 6 11.29 -45.52 18.65
CA THR A 6 10.59 -44.60 19.52
C THR A 6 10.40 -43.29 18.78
N ILE A 7 9.18 -43.01 18.32
CA ILE A 7 8.81 -41.71 17.76
C ILE A 7 8.81 -40.74 18.94
N ASN A 8 9.82 -39.88 18.99
CA ASN A 8 9.93 -38.83 19.99
C ASN A 8 8.91 -37.74 19.63
N PHE A 9 7.80 -37.66 20.36
CA PHE A 9 6.85 -36.55 20.24
C PHE A 9 7.40 -35.38 21.06
N GLU A 10 8.21 -34.54 20.43
CA GLU A 10 8.54 -33.24 21.02
C GLU A 10 7.30 -32.33 20.94
N GLU A 11 6.81 -31.93 22.11
CA GLU A 11 5.70 -31.00 22.23
C GLU A 11 6.18 -29.62 21.73
N ARG A 12 5.68 -29.21 20.55
CA ARG A 12 6.09 -27.96 19.92
C ARG A 12 5.19 -26.82 20.38
N GLU A 13 5.78 -25.82 21.00
CA GLU A 13 5.08 -24.58 21.31
C GLU A 13 4.63 -23.88 20.01
N THR A 14 3.33 -23.62 19.90
CA THR A 14 2.78 -22.84 18.80
C THR A 14 2.77 -21.37 19.19
N LEU A 15 3.54 -20.57 18.46
CA LEU A 15 3.60 -19.13 18.67
C LEU A 15 2.63 -18.39 17.76
N PHE A 16 2.06 -17.32 18.30
CA PHE A 16 1.24 -16.34 17.63
C PHE A 16 1.83 -14.96 17.87
N VAL A 17 1.67 -14.07 16.89
CA VAL A 17 2.11 -12.69 16.97
C VAL A 17 0.96 -11.74 16.70
N GLU A 18 0.75 -10.81 17.62
CA GLU A 18 -0.06 -9.63 17.39
C GLU A 18 0.78 -8.61 16.61
N VAL A 19 0.27 -8.16 15.46
CA VAL A 19 1.00 -7.26 14.58
C VAL A 19 0.21 -5.97 14.33
N ILE A 20 0.95 -4.86 14.24
CA ILE A 20 0.45 -3.57 13.79
C ILE A 20 0.66 -3.53 12.27
N LEU A 21 -0.43 -3.40 11.52
CA LEU A 21 -0.40 -3.16 10.07
C LEU A 21 -0.37 -1.66 9.80
N PRO A 22 0.27 -1.19 8.72
CA PRO A 22 0.25 0.22 8.31
C PRO A 22 -1.11 0.60 7.68
N LEU A 23 -2.20 0.34 8.42
CA LEU A 23 -3.58 0.51 8.03
C LEU A 23 -4.38 1.05 9.23
N SER A 24 -5.39 1.88 8.98
CA SER A 24 -6.27 2.45 10.02
C SER A 24 -7.27 1.41 10.54
N LEU A 25 -6.79 0.39 11.26
CA LEU A 25 -7.59 -0.70 11.81
C LEU A 25 -7.87 -0.45 13.30
N ALA A 26 -9.13 -0.65 13.71
CA ALA A 26 -9.54 -0.48 15.11
C ALA A 26 -8.89 -1.48 16.07
N ILE A 27 -8.48 -2.64 15.55
CA ILE A 27 -7.79 -3.68 16.31
C ILE A 27 -6.57 -4.18 15.53
N ASN A 28 -5.57 -4.65 16.27
CA ASN A 28 -4.45 -5.39 15.70
C ASN A 28 -4.87 -6.83 15.37
N TYR A 29 -4.12 -7.45 14.46
CA TYR A 29 -4.39 -8.80 13.99
C TYR A 29 -3.32 -9.77 14.47
N THR A 30 -3.75 -11.00 14.73
CA THR A 30 -2.92 -12.09 15.22
C THR A 30 -2.62 -13.06 14.08
N TYR A 31 -1.36 -13.40 13.92
CA TYR A 31 -0.87 -14.36 12.93
C TYR A 31 -0.17 -15.51 13.64
N ARG A 32 -0.22 -16.70 13.04
CA ARG A 32 0.51 -17.87 13.52
C ARG A 32 1.94 -17.85 13.00
N VAL A 33 2.91 -18.16 13.84
CA VAL A 33 4.31 -18.26 13.44
C VAL A 33 4.59 -19.69 12.95
N PRO A 34 5.07 -19.89 11.71
CA PRO A 34 5.63 -21.17 11.28
C PRO A 34 6.80 -21.55 12.18
N PHE A 35 6.93 -22.84 12.51
CA PHE A 35 7.98 -23.33 13.42
C PHE A 35 9.40 -22.90 13.02
N GLU A 36 9.68 -22.87 11.71
CA GLU A 36 10.97 -22.45 11.14
C GLU A 36 11.32 -20.98 11.42
N LEU A 37 10.32 -20.15 11.75
CA LEU A 37 10.48 -18.72 12.05
C LEU A 37 10.46 -18.42 13.55
N ASN A 38 10.33 -19.43 14.41
CA ASN A 38 10.24 -19.23 15.86
C ASN A 38 11.50 -18.57 16.45
N GLU A 39 12.68 -18.83 15.90
CA GLU A 39 13.94 -18.25 16.40
C GLU A 39 14.19 -16.82 15.86
N SER A 40 13.62 -16.49 14.70
CA SER A 40 13.82 -15.19 14.06
C SER A 40 12.83 -14.14 14.55
N ILE A 41 11.68 -14.54 15.07
CA ILE A 41 10.61 -13.64 15.53
C ILE A 41 10.97 -12.94 16.84
N ALA A 42 10.73 -11.63 16.92
CA ALA A 42 10.88 -10.84 18.14
C ALA A 42 9.98 -9.60 18.10
N VAL A 43 9.59 -9.09 19.27
CA VAL A 43 8.86 -7.81 19.38
C VAL A 43 9.70 -6.67 18.78
N GLY A 44 9.04 -5.79 18.03
CA GLY A 44 9.67 -4.67 17.34
C GLY A 44 10.32 -5.02 16.00
N LYS A 45 10.32 -6.28 15.59
CA LYS A 45 10.71 -6.69 14.23
C LYS A 45 9.54 -6.58 13.27
N ARG A 46 9.83 -6.42 11.98
CA ARG A 46 8.84 -6.49 10.92
C ARG A 46 8.68 -7.90 10.37
N VAL A 47 7.45 -8.23 10.05
CA VAL A 47 7.04 -9.50 9.44
C VAL A 47 6.23 -9.25 8.18
N VAL A 48 6.31 -10.19 7.25
CA VAL A 48 5.50 -10.19 6.04
C VAL A 48 4.24 -11.01 6.31
N VAL A 49 3.08 -10.39 6.12
CA VAL A 49 1.78 -11.02 6.36
C VAL A 49 0.80 -10.72 5.24
N GLN A 50 -0.13 -11.64 5.02
CA GLN A 50 -1.25 -11.41 4.10
C GLN A 50 -2.45 -10.84 4.86
N PHE A 51 -2.99 -9.73 4.37
CA PHE A 51 -4.22 -9.13 4.89
C PHE A 51 -5.30 -9.06 3.79
N GLY A 52 -6.51 -9.52 4.12
CA GLY A 52 -7.59 -9.70 3.13
C GLY A 52 -7.30 -10.85 2.16
N LYS A 53 -7.79 -10.75 0.91
CA LYS A 53 -7.72 -11.85 -0.06
C LYS A 53 -6.34 -12.01 -0.71
N HIS A 54 -5.68 -10.93 -1.11
CA HIS A 54 -4.45 -11.01 -1.90
C HIS A 54 -3.33 -10.04 -1.46
N LYS A 55 -3.62 -9.07 -0.59
CA LYS A 55 -2.65 -8.02 -0.26
C LYS A 55 -1.64 -8.53 0.76
N ILE A 56 -0.36 -8.28 0.48
CA ILE A 56 0.75 -8.56 1.39
C ILE A 56 1.25 -7.25 1.97
N TYR A 57 1.52 -7.24 3.27
CA TYR A 57 2.00 -6.08 4.00
C TYR A 57 3.19 -6.47 4.87
N THR A 58 4.09 -5.49 5.06
CA THR A 58 5.06 -5.49 6.14
C THR A 58 4.37 -4.95 7.40
N ALA A 59 4.24 -5.78 8.43
CA ALA A 59 3.63 -5.45 9.71
C ALA A 59 4.66 -5.49 10.83
N LEU A 60 4.43 -4.77 11.93
CA LEU A 60 5.33 -4.73 13.08
C LEU A 60 4.84 -5.66 14.19
N VAL A 61 5.70 -6.55 14.70
CA VAL A 61 5.36 -7.43 15.82
C VAL A 61 5.27 -6.61 17.11
N LYS A 62 4.08 -6.55 17.69
CA LYS A 62 3.81 -5.85 18.95
C LYS A 62 3.91 -6.79 20.14
N ASN A 63 3.37 -8.00 20.01
CA ASN A 63 3.33 -8.99 21.08
C ASN A 63 3.49 -10.40 20.53
N ILE A 64 4.04 -11.31 21.34
CA ILE A 64 4.21 -12.73 21.03
C ILE A 64 3.54 -13.53 22.15
N HIS A 65 2.67 -14.47 21.78
CA HIS A 65 1.90 -15.27 22.73
C HIS A 65 1.60 -16.67 22.17
N GLN A 66 1.00 -17.54 22.98
CA GLN A 66 0.66 -18.92 22.59
C GLN A 66 -0.84 -19.15 22.35
N GLN A 67 -1.65 -18.11 22.54
CA GLN A 67 -3.11 -18.19 22.41
C GLN A 67 -3.56 -17.84 20.98
N PRO A 68 -4.40 -18.66 20.32
CA PRO A 68 -5.00 -18.29 19.04
C PRO A 68 -6.05 -17.18 19.22
N PRO A 69 -6.35 -16.40 18.17
CA PRO A 69 -7.45 -15.43 18.22
C PRO A 69 -8.82 -16.12 18.32
N GLU A 70 -9.76 -15.51 19.04
CA GLU A 70 -11.08 -16.10 19.33
C GLU A 70 -12.04 -16.09 18.13
N PHE A 71 -11.98 -15.05 17.30
CA PHE A 71 -13.03 -14.75 16.31
C PHE A 71 -12.67 -15.12 14.87
N TYR A 72 -11.45 -15.59 14.61
CA TYR A 72 -10.98 -15.93 13.26
C TYR A 72 -9.83 -16.93 13.30
N GLU A 73 -9.57 -17.58 12.17
CA GLU A 73 -8.39 -18.44 12.01
C GLU A 73 -7.16 -17.58 11.67
N ALA A 74 -6.11 -17.68 12.49
CA ALA A 74 -4.86 -16.98 12.26
C ALA A 74 -4.14 -17.51 11.03
N LYS A 75 -3.93 -16.65 10.03
CA LYS A 75 -3.05 -16.95 8.90
C LYS A 75 -1.60 -17.04 9.37
N TYR A 76 -0.75 -17.70 8.59
CA TYR A 76 0.68 -17.77 8.87
C TYR A 76 1.42 -16.47 8.54
N VAL A 77 2.43 -16.15 9.35
CA VAL A 77 3.51 -15.25 8.96
C VAL A 77 4.22 -15.84 7.75
N ILE A 78 4.43 -15.03 6.72
CA ILE A 78 5.10 -15.45 5.49
C ILE A 78 6.61 -15.42 5.67
N ASP A 79 7.12 -14.38 6.34
CA ASP A 79 8.56 -14.17 6.54
C ASP A 79 8.86 -13.16 7.65
N VAL A 80 10.08 -13.17 8.19
CA VAL A 80 10.62 -12.15 9.10
C VAL A 80 11.64 -11.30 8.34
N VAL A 81 11.42 -9.99 8.32
CA VAL A 81 12.19 -9.08 7.47
C VAL A 81 13.51 -8.65 8.12
N ASP A 82 13.49 -8.44 9.43
CA ASP A 82 14.59 -7.81 10.15
C ASP A 82 15.41 -8.81 10.99
N GLU A 83 16.73 -8.66 10.96
CA GLU A 83 17.62 -9.40 11.87
C GLU A 83 17.50 -8.90 13.31
N GLN A 84 17.23 -7.60 13.51
CA GLN A 84 17.10 -6.95 14.82
C GLN A 84 15.82 -6.11 14.89
N PRO A 85 15.24 -5.88 16.09
CA PRO A 85 14.08 -5.01 16.23
C PRO A 85 14.35 -3.59 15.70
N VAL A 86 13.45 -3.10 14.85
CA VAL A 86 13.51 -1.74 14.30
C VAL A 86 12.78 -0.73 15.19
N ILE A 87 11.91 -1.21 16.08
CA ILE A 87 11.19 -0.42 17.07
C ILE A 87 11.53 -0.92 18.49
N THR A 88 11.77 0.03 19.38
CA THR A 88 12.08 -0.20 20.80
C THR A 88 10.83 -0.16 21.68
N SER A 89 10.89 -0.74 22.88
CA SER A 89 9.79 -0.71 23.85
C SER A 89 9.34 0.72 24.21
N LYS A 90 10.28 1.66 24.35
CA LYS A 90 9.96 3.08 24.62
C LYS A 90 9.19 3.74 23.48
N GLN A 91 9.47 3.36 22.23
CA GLN A 91 8.71 3.85 21.08
C GLN A 91 7.29 3.28 21.08
N PHE A 92 7.11 2.00 21.44
CA PHE A 92 5.77 1.43 21.62
C PHE A 92 4.97 2.14 22.73
N GLU A 93 5.59 2.44 23.87
CA GLU A 93 4.96 3.23 24.93
C GLU A 93 4.54 4.61 24.43
N PHE A 94 5.40 5.29 23.67
CA PHE A 94 5.10 6.58 23.07
C PHE A 94 3.97 6.48 22.04
N TRP A 95 3.95 5.44 21.20
CA TRP A 95 2.86 5.22 20.25
C TRP A 95 1.54 4.98 20.97
N GLY A 96 1.55 4.23 22.08
CA GLY A 96 0.38 4.06 22.94
C GLY A 96 -0.11 5.37 23.55
N TRP A 97 0.79 6.29 23.92
CA TRP A 97 0.39 7.63 24.32
C TRP A 97 -0.25 8.42 23.17
N ILE A 98 0.30 8.36 21.95
CA ILE A 98 -0.25 9.03 20.77
C ILE A 98 -1.65 8.52 20.45
N THR A 99 -1.84 7.20 20.36
CA THR A 99 -3.15 6.61 20.01
C THR A 99 -4.22 6.97 21.02
N ASN A 100 -3.88 6.93 22.32
CA ASN A 100 -4.80 7.31 23.39
C ASN A 100 -5.13 8.81 23.37
N TYR A 101 -4.13 9.67 23.17
CA TYR A 101 -4.33 11.12 23.22
C TYR A 101 -5.03 11.67 21.99
N TYR A 102 -4.66 11.18 20.80
CA TYR A 102 -5.19 11.65 19.51
C TYR A 102 -6.33 10.79 18.95
N LEU A 103 -6.76 9.76 19.69
CA LEU A 103 -7.87 8.87 19.31
C LEU A 103 -7.70 8.28 17.90
N CYS A 104 -6.48 7.86 17.57
CA CYS A 104 -6.13 7.24 16.31
C CYS A 104 -5.68 5.78 16.52
N ASN A 105 -5.54 5.02 15.43
CA ASN A 105 -5.14 3.63 15.51
C ASN A 105 -3.62 3.49 15.46
N GLU A 106 -3.09 2.39 16.02
CA GLU A 106 -1.64 2.15 16.02
C GLU A 106 -1.06 2.06 14.60
N GLY A 107 -1.83 1.56 13.63
CA GLY A 107 -1.41 1.55 12.24
C GLY A 107 -1.26 2.94 11.61
N ASP A 108 -2.02 3.93 12.08
CA ASP A 108 -1.88 5.33 11.67
C ASP A 108 -0.55 5.90 12.21
N VAL A 109 -0.26 5.61 13.47
CA VAL A 109 1.00 6.02 14.12
C VAL A 109 2.19 5.36 13.46
N MET A 110 2.14 4.04 13.20
CA MET A 110 3.16 3.31 12.45
C MET A 110 3.39 3.93 11.07
N SER A 111 2.30 4.27 10.37
CA SER A 111 2.36 4.86 9.04
C SER A 111 3.03 6.24 9.04
N ALA A 112 2.85 7.04 10.09
CA ALA A 112 3.50 8.32 10.25
C ALA A 112 4.95 8.22 10.77
N ALA A 113 5.22 7.25 11.64
CA ALA A 113 6.51 7.13 12.33
C ALA A 113 7.60 6.43 11.51
N LEU A 114 7.22 5.47 10.65
CA LEU A 114 8.19 4.71 9.87
C LEU A 114 8.42 5.32 8.47
N PRO A 115 9.68 5.34 7.97
CA PRO A 115 9.98 5.64 6.57
C PRO A 115 9.24 4.74 5.59
N THR A 116 8.99 5.23 4.36
CA THR A 116 8.30 4.48 3.30
C THR A 116 9.00 3.16 2.98
N GLY A 117 10.34 3.16 3.00
CA GLY A 117 11.21 1.99 2.89
C GLY A 117 10.84 0.84 3.82
N LEU A 118 10.33 1.16 5.01
CA LEU A 118 10.04 0.17 6.04
C LEU A 118 8.60 -0.37 6.00
N LYS A 119 7.71 0.24 5.21
CA LYS A 119 6.28 -0.06 5.14
C LYS A 119 5.88 -0.68 3.80
N LEU A 120 6.69 -1.62 3.30
CA LEU A 120 6.46 -2.24 2.00
C LEU A 120 5.15 -3.02 1.95
N ALA A 121 4.42 -2.91 0.85
CA ALA A 121 3.24 -3.69 0.53
C ALA A 121 3.36 -4.28 -0.88
N SER A 122 2.52 -5.27 -1.21
CA SER A 122 2.56 -5.92 -2.53
C SER A 122 2.37 -4.95 -3.70
N GLU A 123 1.63 -3.85 -3.50
CA GLU A 123 1.38 -2.82 -4.51
C GLU A 123 2.45 -1.70 -4.54
N THR A 124 3.45 -1.75 -3.66
CA THR A 124 4.54 -0.78 -3.65
C THR A 124 5.32 -0.86 -4.95
N ILE A 125 5.52 0.28 -5.60
CA ILE A 125 6.29 0.39 -6.85
C ILE A 125 7.74 0.70 -6.51
N ILE A 126 8.67 -0.05 -7.11
CA ILE A 126 10.11 0.14 -7.03
C ILE A 126 10.65 0.62 -8.38
N LEU A 127 11.66 1.49 -8.33
CA LEU A 127 12.39 2.05 -9.46
C LEU A 127 13.88 1.80 -9.28
N LEU A 128 14.61 1.69 -10.40
CA LEU A 128 16.06 1.67 -10.39
C LEU A 128 16.60 3.09 -10.23
N ARG A 129 17.68 3.26 -9.45
CA ARG A 129 18.42 4.52 -9.38
C ARG A 129 19.23 4.73 -10.66
N ASP A 130 19.29 5.97 -11.14
CA ASP A 130 20.07 6.33 -12.34
C ASP A 130 21.58 6.11 -12.16
N GLU A 131 22.10 6.40 -10.97
CA GLU A 131 23.48 6.20 -10.60
C GLU A 131 23.60 5.04 -9.60
N LEU A 132 24.31 3.97 -10.02
CA LEU A 132 24.56 2.82 -9.18
C LEU A 132 25.90 2.95 -8.44
N PRO A 133 26.04 2.41 -7.22
CA PRO A 133 27.32 2.34 -6.53
C PRO A 133 28.37 1.57 -7.34
N ASN A 134 29.62 2.04 -7.36
CA ASN A 134 30.69 1.41 -8.15
C ASN A 134 31.09 0.02 -7.66
N ASP A 135 30.99 -0.25 -6.35
CA ASP A 135 31.40 -1.52 -5.72
C ASP A 135 30.21 -2.45 -5.46
N LEU A 136 29.31 -2.55 -6.43
CA LEU A 136 28.05 -3.25 -6.24
C LEU A 136 28.21 -4.78 -6.34
N VAL A 137 28.04 -5.46 -5.20
CA VAL A 137 27.94 -6.93 -5.16
C VAL A 137 26.47 -7.33 -5.03
N LEU A 138 25.93 -7.89 -6.12
CA LEU A 138 24.57 -8.41 -6.17
C LEU A 138 24.57 -9.93 -6.13
N THR A 139 23.59 -10.50 -5.42
CA THR A 139 23.25 -11.91 -5.54
C THR A 139 22.58 -12.19 -6.90
N ALA A 140 22.49 -13.47 -7.28
CA ALA A 140 21.84 -13.85 -8.55
C ALA A 140 20.38 -13.35 -8.64
N LYS A 141 19.63 -13.40 -7.53
CA LYS A 141 18.24 -12.93 -7.48
C LYS A 141 18.13 -11.40 -7.54
N GLU A 142 19.03 -10.70 -6.85
CA GLU A 142 19.12 -9.24 -6.93
C GLU A 142 19.46 -8.77 -8.35
N THR A 143 20.40 -9.45 -9.00
CA THR A 143 20.81 -9.15 -10.38
C THR A 143 19.63 -9.30 -11.35
N MET A 144 18.85 -10.38 -11.21
CA MET A 144 17.65 -10.59 -12.03
C MET A 144 16.62 -9.46 -11.88
N ILE A 145 16.41 -8.94 -10.66
CA ILE A 145 15.52 -7.79 -10.43
C ILE A 145 16.06 -6.55 -11.13
N VAL A 146 17.36 -6.28 -11.01
CA VAL A 146 18.01 -5.10 -11.61
C VAL A 146 17.97 -5.15 -13.14
N GLU A 147 18.29 -6.30 -13.75
CA GLU A 147 18.20 -6.50 -15.20
C GLU A 147 16.79 -6.28 -15.72
N PHE A 148 15.78 -6.76 -14.99
CA PHE A 148 14.39 -6.53 -15.37
C PHE A 148 14.02 -5.04 -15.24
N LEU A 149 14.46 -4.36 -14.18
CA LEU A 149 14.22 -2.93 -13.98
C LEU A 149 14.92 -2.05 -15.03
N HIS A 150 16.06 -2.49 -15.59
CA HIS A 150 16.67 -1.85 -16.76
C HIS A 150 15.77 -1.92 -18.01
N THR A 151 15.02 -3.00 -18.17
CA THR A 151 14.09 -3.18 -19.29
C THR A 151 12.76 -2.45 -19.04
N LYS A 152 12.27 -2.49 -17.80
CA LYS A 152 11.02 -1.89 -17.35
C LYS A 152 11.31 -0.95 -16.19
N ILE A 153 11.28 0.36 -16.46
CA ILE A 153 11.67 1.45 -15.53
C ILE A 153 11.03 1.32 -14.13
N ARG A 154 9.81 0.77 -14.02
CA ARG A 154 9.10 0.58 -12.75
C ARG A 154 8.47 -0.80 -12.66
N MET A 155 8.46 -1.36 -11.46
CA MET A 155 7.86 -2.66 -11.15
C MET A 155 7.18 -2.64 -9.79
N ALA A 156 6.04 -3.30 -9.63
CA ALA A 156 5.43 -3.51 -8.31
C ALA A 156 5.98 -4.77 -7.61
N ILE A 157 5.92 -4.84 -6.27
CA ILE A 157 6.49 -5.96 -5.51
C ILE A 157 5.82 -7.30 -5.84
N ASP A 158 4.53 -7.30 -6.16
CA ASP A 158 3.81 -8.49 -6.63
C ASP A 158 4.39 -9.05 -7.95
N GLU A 159 4.83 -8.20 -8.87
CA GLU A 159 5.55 -8.60 -10.07
C GLU A 159 6.91 -9.22 -9.74
N VAL A 160 7.61 -8.74 -8.70
CA VAL A 160 8.86 -9.35 -8.21
C VAL A 160 8.60 -10.78 -7.70
N VAL A 161 7.50 -11.00 -6.97
CA VAL A 161 7.09 -12.33 -6.50
C VAL A 161 6.88 -13.29 -7.67
N VAL A 162 6.24 -12.81 -8.75
CA VAL A 162 6.02 -13.60 -9.96
C VAL A 162 7.34 -13.86 -10.70
N LEU A 163 8.19 -12.85 -10.84
CA LEU A 163 9.50 -12.96 -11.50
C LEU A 163 10.41 -14.00 -10.85
N LEU A 164 10.50 -13.95 -9.51
CA LEU A 164 11.36 -14.87 -8.74
C LEU A 164 10.68 -16.20 -8.40
N GLY A 165 9.36 -16.33 -8.63
CA GLY A 165 8.60 -17.55 -8.32
C GLY A 165 8.55 -17.91 -6.83
N GLN A 166 8.75 -16.94 -5.92
CA GLN A 166 8.83 -17.17 -4.48
C GLN A 166 8.08 -16.09 -3.70
N LYS A 167 7.48 -16.46 -2.56
CA LYS A 167 6.75 -15.52 -1.69
C LYS A 167 7.70 -14.61 -0.88
N THR A 168 8.91 -15.09 -0.63
CA THR A 168 9.91 -14.47 0.23
C THR A 168 10.82 -13.54 -0.57
N VAL A 169 10.31 -12.36 -0.96
CA VAL A 169 11.06 -11.35 -1.75
C VAL A 169 11.42 -10.10 -0.98
N TYR A 170 10.76 -9.84 0.15
CA TYR A 170 10.93 -8.61 0.93
C TYR A 170 12.35 -8.42 1.50
N PRO A 171 13.06 -9.46 1.98
CA PRO A 171 14.46 -9.31 2.39
C PRO A 171 15.37 -8.88 1.22
N ILE A 172 15.12 -9.42 0.02
CA ILE A 172 15.89 -9.08 -1.19
C ILE A 172 15.64 -7.63 -1.58
N ILE A 173 14.39 -7.18 -1.54
CA ILE A 173 14.00 -5.80 -1.84
C ILE A 173 14.62 -4.84 -0.81
N ASN A 174 14.57 -5.16 0.49
CA ASN A 174 15.20 -4.35 1.52
C ASN A 174 16.73 -4.30 1.38
N SER A 175 17.36 -5.42 0.98
CA SER A 175 18.79 -5.45 0.65
C SER A 175 19.12 -4.50 -0.51
N LEU A 176 18.34 -4.53 -1.59
CA LEU A 176 18.50 -3.61 -2.73
C LEU A 176 18.29 -2.14 -2.35
N ILE A 177 17.31 -1.84 -1.48
CA ILE A 177 17.08 -0.49 -0.94
C ILE A 177 18.29 -0.06 -0.08
N GLY A 178 18.78 -0.95 0.79
CA GLY A 178 19.94 -0.69 1.66
C GLY A 178 21.26 -0.52 0.90
N LYS A 179 21.40 -1.18 -0.26
CA LYS A 179 22.50 -0.99 -1.22
C LYS A 179 22.32 0.24 -2.11
N GLU A 180 21.25 1.01 -1.90
CA GLU A 180 20.89 2.21 -2.69
C GLU A 180 20.68 1.96 -4.20
N VAL A 181 20.45 0.71 -4.61
CA VAL A 181 20.25 0.32 -6.02
C VAL A 181 18.86 0.69 -6.51
N ILE A 182 17.86 0.51 -5.64
CA ILE A 182 16.45 0.80 -5.93
C ILE A 182 15.91 1.80 -4.91
N TYR A 183 14.86 2.50 -5.31
CA TYR A 183 14.07 3.35 -4.41
C TYR A 183 12.58 3.13 -4.65
N ILE A 184 11.77 3.50 -3.66
CA ILE A 184 10.32 3.38 -3.74
C ILE A 184 9.76 4.59 -4.46
N ALA A 185 8.88 4.35 -5.43
CA ALA A 185 8.10 5.41 -6.04
C ALA A 185 7.15 6.00 -5.00
N GLU A 186 7.33 7.26 -4.63
CA GLU A 186 6.29 8.01 -3.92
C GLU A 186 5.25 8.46 -4.94
N GLU A 187 4.40 7.53 -5.39
CA GLU A 187 3.23 7.92 -6.17
C GLU A 187 2.24 8.63 -5.24
N VAL A 188 2.07 9.93 -5.43
CA VAL A 188 0.86 10.63 -4.98
C VAL A 188 -0.26 10.14 -5.89
N ILE A 189 -0.84 8.98 -5.56
CA ILE A 189 -2.06 8.54 -6.22
C ILE A 189 -3.14 9.49 -5.73
N GLU A 190 -3.57 10.42 -6.58
CA GLU A 190 -4.80 11.16 -6.37
C GLU A 190 -5.95 10.14 -6.30
N LYS A 191 -6.30 9.68 -5.09
CA LYS A 191 -7.41 8.74 -4.84
C LYS A 191 -8.77 9.33 -5.26
N TYR A 192 -8.79 10.59 -5.66
CA TYR A 192 -9.99 11.28 -6.09
C TYR A 192 -10.13 11.18 -7.61
N LYS A 193 -11.04 10.31 -8.06
CA LYS A 193 -11.58 10.42 -9.42
C LYS A 193 -12.65 11.52 -9.39
N PRO A 194 -12.47 12.66 -10.07
CA PRO A 194 -13.41 13.77 -9.99
C PRO A 194 -14.82 13.33 -10.34
N LEU A 195 -15.77 13.70 -9.49
CA LEU A 195 -17.19 13.49 -9.76
C LEU A 195 -17.57 14.41 -10.93
N THR A 196 -17.58 13.86 -12.13
CA THR A 196 -18.00 14.58 -13.32
C THR A 196 -19.52 14.69 -13.32
N LYS A 197 -20.05 15.91 -13.42
CA LYS A 197 -21.45 16.15 -13.79
C LYS A 197 -21.49 16.63 -15.23
N SER A 198 -22.52 16.22 -15.97
CA SER A 198 -22.76 16.73 -17.30
C SER A 198 -23.17 18.20 -17.20
N PHE A 199 -22.37 19.08 -17.80
CA PHE A 199 -22.70 20.49 -17.97
C PHE A 199 -22.87 20.79 -19.45
N ILE A 200 -23.77 21.73 -19.74
CA ILE A 200 -23.92 22.32 -21.07
C ILE A 200 -23.26 23.69 -20.99
N SER A 201 -22.43 24.03 -21.98
CA SER A 201 -21.86 25.36 -22.11
C SER A 201 -22.07 25.86 -23.53
N ILE A 202 -22.29 27.16 -23.68
CA ILE A 202 -22.33 27.79 -25.00
C ILE A 202 -20.90 27.90 -25.54
N ASN A 203 -20.73 27.66 -26.85
CA ASN A 203 -19.45 27.85 -27.50
C ASN A 203 -18.96 29.30 -27.26
N PRO A 204 -17.69 29.52 -26.82
CA PRO A 204 -17.14 30.84 -26.53
C PRO A 204 -17.37 31.90 -27.62
N PHE A 205 -17.43 31.48 -28.89
CA PHE A 205 -17.71 32.35 -30.03
C PHE A 205 -19.04 33.13 -29.90
N TYR A 206 -20.06 32.52 -29.30
CA TYR A 206 -21.38 33.13 -29.11
C TYR A 206 -21.52 33.90 -27.78
N LYS A 207 -20.43 34.14 -27.05
CA LYS A 207 -20.46 35.04 -25.89
C LYS A 207 -20.56 36.52 -26.30
N GLU A 208 -20.09 36.86 -27.49
CA GLU A 208 -20.24 38.20 -28.05
C GLU A 208 -21.68 38.44 -28.50
N GLU A 209 -22.24 39.62 -28.17
CA GLU A 209 -23.65 39.93 -28.44
C GLU A 209 -24.01 39.83 -29.93
N GLU A 210 -23.10 40.21 -30.82
CA GLU A 210 -23.35 40.20 -32.27
C GLU A 210 -23.47 38.77 -32.81
N ASN A 211 -22.57 37.89 -32.38
CA ASN A 211 -22.60 36.46 -32.76
C ASN A 211 -23.81 35.76 -32.12
N LEU A 212 -24.20 36.15 -30.91
CA LEU A 212 -25.38 35.61 -30.24
C LEU A 212 -26.67 35.97 -31.00
N LYS A 213 -26.80 37.20 -31.51
CA LYS A 213 -27.93 37.60 -32.37
C LYS A 213 -28.01 36.77 -33.64
N GLN A 214 -26.87 36.49 -34.27
CA GLN A 214 -26.82 35.61 -35.44
C GLN A 214 -27.26 34.18 -35.10
N LEU A 215 -26.89 33.67 -33.93
CA LEU A 215 -27.34 32.36 -33.44
C LEU A 215 -28.86 32.33 -33.25
N PHE A 216 -29.46 33.39 -32.69
CA PHE A 216 -30.91 33.52 -32.59
C PHE A 216 -31.60 33.48 -33.96
N ALA A 217 -31.05 34.19 -34.96
CA ALA A 217 -31.60 34.19 -36.32
C ALA A 217 -31.48 32.82 -37.02
N LEU A 218 -30.40 32.08 -36.77
CA LEU A 218 -30.20 30.72 -37.29
C LEU A 218 -31.17 29.70 -36.66
N LEU A 219 -31.46 29.85 -35.37
CA LEU A 219 -32.31 28.94 -34.60
C LEU A 219 -33.81 29.23 -34.72
N ASP A 220 -34.21 30.26 -35.47
CA ASP A 220 -35.61 30.67 -35.67
C ASP A 220 -36.48 29.54 -36.27
N LYS A 221 -35.87 28.68 -37.09
CA LYS A 221 -36.52 27.50 -37.69
C LYS A 221 -36.46 26.24 -36.79
N ALA A 222 -35.84 26.32 -35.62
CA ALA A 222 -35.59 25.19 -34.71
C ALA A 222 -36.09 25.50 -33.28
N PRO A 223 -37.43 25.48 -33.05
CA PRO A 223 -38.04 25.98 -31.82
C PRO A 223 -37.52 25.30 -30.54
N LYS A 224 -37.30 23.97 -30.56
CA LYS A 224 -36.75 23.24 -29.40
C LYS A 224 -35.31 23.63 -29.04
N GLN A 225 -34.50 24.02 -30.03
CA GLN A 225 -33.12 24.46 -29.80
C GLN A 225 -33.09 25.90 -29.30
N LEU A 226 -33.98 26.75 -29.81
CA LEU A 226 -34.19 28.10 -29.32
C LEU A 226 -34.65 28.12 -27.85
N ASP A 227 -35.61 27.27 -27.48
CA ASP A 227 -36.07 27.10 -26.10
C ASP A 227 -34.93 26.67 -25.17
N ALA A 228 -34.07 25.75 -25.61
CA ALA A 228 -32.90 25.30 -24.86
C ALA A 228 -31.87 26.42 -24.67
N LEU A 229 -31.63 27.25 -25.69
CA LEU A 229 -30.74 28.41 -25.61
C LEU A 229 -31.28 29.46 -24.64
N LEU A 230 -32.58 29.76 -24.69
CA LEU A 230 -33.24 30.69 -23.76
C LEU A 230 -33.18 30.19 -22.32
N ALA A 231 -33.43 28.89 -22.10
CA ALA A 231 -33.33 28.26 -20.79
C ALA A 231 -31.88 28.34 -20.24
N TYR A 232 -30.89 28.06 -21.08
CA TYR A 232 -29.47 28.21 -20.73
C TYR A 232 -29.12 29.65 -20.33
N LEU A 233 -29.52 30.66 -21.12
CA LEU A 233 -29.23 32.06 -20.82
C LEU A 233 -29.92 32.54 -19.54
N LYS A 234 -31.13 32.06 -19.25
CA LYS A 234 -31.85 32.36 -18.01
C LYS A 234 -31.13 31.77 -16.78
N LEU A 235 -30.71 30.51 -16.87
CA LEU A 235 -29.95 29.85 -15.80
C LEU A 235 -28.58 30.53 -15.59
N ALA A 236 -27.86 30.85 -16.66
CA ALA A 236 -26.56 31.54 -16.59
C ALA A 236 -26.66 32.93 -15.93
N LYS A 237 -27.72 33.70 -16.19
CA LYS A 237 -27.96 34.98 -15.50
C LYS A 237 -28.31 34.82 -14.03
N THR A 238 -28.97 33.73 -13.67
CA THR A 238 -29.40 33.46 -12.28
C THR A 238 -28.21 33.03 -11.41
N GLU A 239 -27.30 32.23 -11.95
CA GLU A 239 -26.07 31.82 -11.26
C GLU A 239 -25.02 32.93 -11.13
N ALA A 240 -24.98 33.90 -12.06
CA ALA A 240 -24.07 35.06 -11.99
C ALA A 240 -24.49 36.12 -10.95
N SER A 241 -25.63 35.92 -10.27
CA SER A 241 -26.23 36.88 -9.32
C SER A 241 -26.07 36.45 -7.84
N ILE A 242 -25.22 35.46 -7.56
CA ILE A 242 -24.84 34.97 -6.23
C ILE A 242 -23.31 35.04 -6.15
#